data_AF-A0A6I6DC84-F1
#
_entry.id   AF-A0A6I6DC84-F1
#
_cell.length_a   1.000
_cell.length_b   1.000
_cell.length_c   1.000
_cell.angle_alpha   90.00
_cell.angle_beta   90.00
_cell.angle_gamma   90.00
#
_symmetry.space_group_name_H-M   'P 1'
#
loop_
_entity.id
_entity.type
_entity.pdbx_description
1 polymer ?
#
loop_
_entity_poly.entity_id
_entity_poly.type
_entity_poly.pdbx_seq_one_letter_code
_entity_poly.pdbx_strand_id
1 'polypeptide(L)'
;MSRFNEEITKQDKITNENVKKAMLISMKRVGKPVFSAATILSASFAAMMLSGILSLLQIGAWIIIGLTLYTIILLPVFIPAVATLLGENNWWPFNLISKK
;
A
#
# COMPACT_ATOMS: atom_id res chain seq x y z
N MET A 1 21.86 -30.77 -6.93
CA MET A 1 22.55 -29.50 -6.63
C MET A 1 22.76 -28.62 -7.87
N SER A 2 23.11 -29.14 -9.05
CA SER A 2 23.33 -28.29 -10.26
C SER A 2 22.06 -27.59 -10.80
N ARG A 3 20.92 -28.30 -10.82
CA ARG A 3 19.64 -27.74 -11.32
C ARG A 3 19.06 -26.64 -10.44
N PHE A 4 19.34 -26.69 -9.13
CA PHE A 4 18.91 -25.66 -8.18
C PHE A 4 19.66 -24.36 -8.44
N ASN A 5 20.99 -24.42 -8.62
CA ASN A 5 21.80 -23.25 -8.99
C ASN A 5 21.42 -22.64 -10.36
N GLU A 6 20.88 -23.44 -11.28
CA GLU A 6 20.42 -22.98 -12.60
C GLU A 6 19.13 -22.14 -12.51
N GLU A 7 18.27 -22.43 -11.53
CA GLU A 7 17.04 -21.66 -11.27
C GLU A 7 17.32 -20.33 -10.55
N ILE A 8 18.29 -20.29 -9.62
CA ILE A 8 18.68 -19.04 -8.94
C ILE A 8 19.40 -18.11 -9.91
N THR A 9 20.23 -18.65 -10.82
CA THR A 9 20.93 -17.87 -11.86
C THR A 9 19.96 -17.25 -12.89
N LYS A 10 18.80 -17.88 -13.13
CA LYS A 10 17.74 -17.28 -13.96
C LYS A 10 16.91 -16.23 -13.22
N GLN A 11 16.80 -16.32 -11.89
CA GLN A 11 16.12 -15.32 -11.07
C GLN A 11 16.99 -14.09 -10.76
N ASP A 12 18.31 -14.16 -10.94
CA ASP A 12 19.28 -13.13 -10.57
C ASP A 12 19.41 -11.97 -11.58
N LYS A 13 18.32 -11.63 -12.26
CA LYS A 13 18.18 -10.32 -12.89
C LYS A 13 17.07 -9.56 -12.16
N ILE A 14 17.44 -8.92 -11.05
CA ILE A 14 16.68 -7.78 -10.52
C ILE A 14 16.87 -6.61 -11.51
N THR A 15 16.34 -6.78 -12.72
CA THR A 15 16.17 -5.67 -13.66
C THR A 15 15.18 -4.71 -13.01
N ASN A 16 15.33 -3.40 -13.25
CA ASN A 16 14.35 -2.39 -12.81
C ASN A 16 12.88 -2.76 -13.14
N GLU A 17 12.65 -3.51 -14.22
CA GLU A 17 11.34 -4.09 -14.55
C GLU A 17 10.79 -5.04 -13.48
N ASN A 18 11.62 -5.92 -12.91
CA ASN A 18 11.19 -6.87 -11.89
C ASN A 18 10.82 -6.18 -10.57
N VAL A 19 11.56 -5.12 -10.19
CA VAL A 19 11.23 -4.30 -9.00
C VAL A 19 9.91 -3.55 -9.21
N LYS A 20 9.72 -2.91 -10.37
CA LYS A 20 8.45 -2.24 -10.71
C LYS A 20 7.28 -3.23 -10.72
N LYS A 21 7.48 -4.43 -11.25
CA LYS A 21 6.46 -5.48 -11.30
C LYS A 21 6.11 -6.01 -9.90
N ALA A 22 7.12 -6.24 -9.06
CA ALA A 22 6.93 -6.64 -7.67
C ALA A 22 6.20 -5.54 -6.87
N MET A 23 6.59 -4.27 -7.04
CA MET A 23 5.92 -3.12 -6.42
C MET A 23 4.46 -3.03 -6.85
N LEU A 24 4.15 -3.19 -8.14
CA LEU A 24 2.77 -3.21 -8.64
C LEU A 24 1.93 -4.36 -8.04
N ILE A 25 2.52 -5.55 -7.89
CA ILE A 25 1.82 -6.70 -7.28
C ILE A 25 1.55 -6.42 -5.80
N SER A 26 2.52 -5.87 -5.07
CA SER A 26 2.38 -5.50 -3.66
C SER A 26 1.31 -4.41 -3.47
N MET A 27 1.31 -3.36 -4.30
CA MET A 27 0.29 -2.31 -4.26
C MET A 27 -1.12 -2.87 -4.51
N LYS A 28 -1.29 -3.80 -5.46
CA LYS A 28 -2.58 -4.47 -5.70
C LYS A 28 -3.06 -5.30 -4.50
N ARG A 29 -2.15 -5.92 -3.73
CA ARG A 29 -2.51 -6.69 -2.53
C ARG A 29 -2.92 -5.78 -1.38
N VAL A 30 -2.20 -4.67 -1.17
CA VAL A 30 -2.48 -3.72 -0.08
C VAL A 30 -3.76 -2.91 -0.35
N GLY A 31 -4.08 -2.62 -1.61
CA GLY A 31 -5.30 -1.87 -1.94
C GLY A 31 -6.59 -2.56 -1.49
N LYS A 32 -6.71 -3.88 -1.61
CA LYS A 32 -7.95 -4.62 -1.29
C LYS A 32 -8.40 -4.46 0.18
N PRO A 33 -7.55 -4.75 1.20
CA PRO A 33 -7.92 -4.51 2.60
C PRO A 33 -8.24 -3.06 2.92
N VAL A 34 -7.51 -2.11 2.33
CA VAL A 34 -7.69 -0.67 2.58
C VAL A 34 -9.07 -0.20 2.11
N PHE A 35 -9.46 -0.57 0.90
CA PHE A 35 -10.80 -0.22 0.38
C PHE A 35 -11.92 -0.84 1.23
N SER A 36 -11.70 -2.04 1.77
CA SER A 36 -12.65 -2.68 2.69
C SER A 36 -12.81 -1.86 3.98
N ALA A 37 -11.70 -1.50 4.63
CA ALA A 37 -11.71 -0.67 5.84
C ALA A 37 -12.34 0.71 5.60
N ALA A 38 -12.02 1.36 4.46
CA ALA A 38 -12.58 2.65 4.08
C ALA A 38 -14.10 2.60 3.93
N THR A 39 -14.62 1.53 3.31
CA THR A 39 -16.06 1.31 3.16
C THR A 39 -16.76 1.16 4.51
N ILE A 40 -16.18 0.39 5.43
CA ILE A 40 -16.75 0.19 6.78
C ILE A 40 -16.80 1.51 7.54
N LEU A 41 -15.71 2.29 7.54
CA LEU A 41 -15.66 3.59 8.20
C LEU A 41 -16.65 4.58 7.60
N SER A 42 -16.71 4.67 6.27
CA SER A 42 -17.68 5.52 5.57
C SER A 42 -19.12 5.18 5.96
N ALA A 43 -19.44 3.88 6.04
CA ALA A 43 -20.76 3.43 6.50
C ALA A 43 -21.05 3.84 7.95
N SER A 44 -20.07 3.74 8.86
CA SER A 44 -20.22 4.19 10.25
C SER A 44 -20.46 5.70 10.34
N PHE A 45 -19.74 6.52 9.57
CA PHE A 45 -19.95 7.97 9.56
C PHE A 45 -21.25 8.37 8.87
N ALA A 46 -21.67 7.65 7.83
CA ALA A 46 -22.98 7.85 7.20
C ALA A 46 -24.12 7.61 8.20
N ALA A 47 -24.01 6.61 9.07
CA ALA A 47 -24.97 6.39 10.16
C ALA A 47 -24.97 7.53 11.18
N MET A 48 -23.80 8.10 11.52
CA MET A 48 -23.72 9.28 12.39
C MET A 48 -24.36 10.53 11.77
N MET A 49 -24.31 10.69 10.45
CA MET A 49 -24.95 11.81 9.75
C MET A 49 -26.48 11.78 9.89
N LEU A 50 -27.10 10.60 10.08
CA LEU A 50 -28.53 10.45 10.35
C LEU A 50 -28.95 10.91 11.77
N SER A 51 -28.01 11.24 12.66
CA SER A 51 -28.30 11.65 14.05
C SER A 51 -29.02 12.99 14.19
N GLY A 52 -29.14 13.80 13.13
CA GLY A 52 -29.85 15.08 13.15
C GLY A 52 -29.11 16.25 13.83
N ILE A 53 -27.88 16.04 14.30
CA ILE A 53 -27.04 17.09 14.89
C ILE A 53 -26.21 17.74 13.77
N LEU A 54 -26.45 19.03 13.49
CA LEU A 54 -25.84 19.76 12.38
C LEU A 54 -24.31 19.75 12.42
N SER A 55 -23.71 19.90 13.61
CA SER A 55 -22.26 19.86 13.81
C SER A 55 -21.67 18.48 13.45
N LEU A 56 -22.38 17.40 13.79
CA LEU A 56 -21.95 16.04 13.48
C LEU A 56 -22.00 15.76 11.98
N LEU A 57 -23.00 16.30 11.29
CA LEU A 57 -23.12 16.19 9.84
C LEU A 57 -21.96 16.90 9.13
N GLN A 58 -21.61 18.12 9.56
CA GLN A 58 -20.48 18.86 9.00
C GLN A 58 -19.16 18.10 9.20
N ILE A 59 -18.88 17.65 10.42
CA ILE A 59 -17.66 16.90 10.74
C ILE A 59 -17.63 15.57 9.96
N GLY A 60 -18.73 14.83 9.95
CA GLY A 60 -18.86 13.57 9.21
C GLY A 60 -18.60 13.72 7.72
N ALA A 61 -19.14 14.79 7.09
CA ALA A 61 -18.88 15.10 5.69
C ALA A 61 -17.39 15.34 5.43
N TRP A 62 -16.73 16.16 6.25
CA TRP A 62 -15.29 16.41 6.14
C TRP A 62 -14.46 15.12 6.33
N ILE A 63 -14.86 14.25 7.26
CA ILE A 63 -14.19 12.97 7.48
C ILE A 63 -14.33 12.05 6.26
N ILE A 64 -15.54 11.89 5.71
CA ILE A 64 -15.76 11.01 4.55
C ILE A 64 -14.96 11.52 3.34
N ILE A 65 -14.97 12.83 3.08
CA ILE A 65 -14.21 13.46 1.99
C ILE A 65 -12.71 13.26 2.22
N GLY A 66 -12.22 13.60 3.42
CA GLY A 66 -10.81 13.47 3.79
C GLY A 66 -10.32 12.03 3.73
N LEU A 67 -11.11 11.08 4.23
CA LEU A 67 -10.82 9.65 4.20
C LEU A 67 -10.75 9.11 2.77
N THR A 68 -11.72 9.49 1.93
CA THR A 68 -11.75 9.08 0.52
C THR A 68 -10.54 9.62 -0.23
N LEU A 69 -10.21 10.90 -0.04
CA LEU A 69 -9.01 11.52 -0.61
C LEU A 69 -7.74 10.82 -0.11
N TYR A 70 -7.64 10.57 1.20
CA TYR A 70 -6.49 9.93 1.83
C TYR A 70 -6.25 8.50 1.30
N THR A 71 -7.30 7.70 1.21
CA THR A 71 -7.20 6.30 0.78
C THR A 71 -6.89 6.15 -0.71
N ILE A 72 -7.44 7.04 -1.55
CA ILE A 72 -7.25 6.96 -3.02
C ILE A 72 -5.97 7.67 -3.47
N ILE A 73 -5.62 8.81 -2.88
CA ILE A 73 -4.50 9.64 -3.36
C ILE A 73 -3.29 9.46 -2.46
N LEU A 74 -3.45 9.69 -1.16
CA LEU A 74 -2.29 9.70 -0.26
C LEU A 74 -1.67 8.30 -0.18
N LEU A 75 -2.46 7.25 -0.01
CA LEU A 75 -1.92 5.90 0.19
C LEU A 75 -1.07 5.36 -0.99
N PRO A 76 -1.54 5.37 -2.25
CA PRO A 76 -0.74 4.87 -3.37
C PRO A 76 0.43 5.77 -3.75
N VAL A 77 0.46 7.03 -3.29
CA VAL A 77 1.62 7.93 -3.44
C VAL A 77 2.60 7.77 -2.27
N PHE A 78 2.09 7.54 -1.07
CA PHE A 78 2.88 7.37 0.15
C PHE A 78 3.68 6.08 0.14
N ILE A 79 3.09 4.97 -0.33
CA ILE A 79 3.80 3.68 -0.42
C ILE A 79 5.07 3.77 -1.30
N PRO A 80 5.03 4.26 -2.56
CA PRO A 80 6.23 4.40 -3.37
C PRO A 80 7.16 5.48 -2.83
N ALA A 81 6.66 6.58 -2.26
CA ALA A 81 7.49 7.62 -1.66
C ALA A 81 8.29 7.09 -0.46
N VAL A 82 7.66 6.31 0.42
CA VAL A 82 8.34 5.66 1.54
C VAL A 82 9.30 4.57 1.05
N ALA A 83 8.92 3.81 0.02
CA ALA A 83 9.80 2.81 -0.57
C ALA A 83 11.05 3.41 -1.22
N THR A 84 10.96 4.60 -1.83
CA THR A 84 12.13 5.30 -2.39
C THR A 84 12.95 6.01 -1.31
N LEU A 85 12.31 6.55 -0.27
CA LEU A 85 12.99 7.20 0.86
C LEU A 85 13.75 6.21 1.74
N LEU A 86 13.16 5.03 2.01
CA LEU A 86 13.80 3.97 2.78
C LEU A 86 14.81 3.16 1.96
N GLY A 87 14.69 3.17 0.63
CA GLY A 87 15.69 2.63 -0.31
C GLY A 87 16.21 1.24 0.07
N GLU A 88 17.54 1.06 -0.02
CA GLU A 88 18.26 -0.17 0.33
C GLU A 88 18.12 -0.61 1.79
N ASN A 89 17.65 0.27 2.68
CA ASN A 89 17.44 -0.02 4.09
C ASN A 89 16.06 -0.65 4.38
N ASN A 90 15.16 -0.71 3.40
CA ASN A 90 13.83 -1.32 3.53
C ASN A 90 13.88 -2.85 3.73
N TRP A 91 15.01 -3.51 3.43
CA TRP A 91 15.15 -4.97 3.46
C TRP A 91 15.71 -5.54 4.77
N TRP A 92 15.86 -4.74 5.82
CA TRP A 92 16.30 -5.25 7.12
C TRP A 92 15.14 -6.03 7.81
N PRO A 93 15.26 -7.34 8.18
CA PRO A 93 16.45 -8.19 8.34
C PRO A 93 16.66 -9.25 7.23
N PHE A 94 15.91 -9.19 6.13
CA PHE A 94 16.10 -10.08 4.97
C PHE A 94 17.17 -9.50 4.03
N ASN A 95 18.43 -9.61 4.47
CA ASN A 95 19.61 -9.23 3.69
C ASN A 95 19.82 -10.24 2.55
N LEU A 96 19.16 -10.05 1.40
CA LEU A 96 19.49 -10.76 0.15
C LEU A 96 20.76 -10.17 -0.48
N ILE A 97 21.86 -10.14 0.28
CA ILE A 97 23.20 -9.94 -0.29
C ILE A 97 23.70 -11.34 -0.65
N SER A 98 23.39 -11.80 -1.86
CA SER A 98 24.27 -12.78 -2.50
C SER A 98 25.43 -11.99 -3.10
N LYS A 99 26.50 -11.91 -2.32
CA LYS A 99 27.77 -11.28 -2.72
C LYS A 99 28.38 -12.11 -3.86
N LYS A 100 28.64 -11.43 -4.98
CA LYS A 100 29.65 -11.65 -6.05
C LYS A 100 30.05 -13.09 -6.41
#